data_AF-A0A937NGE2-F1
#
_entry.id   AF-A0A937NGE2-F1
#
_cell.length_a   1.000
_cell.length_b   1.000
_cell.length_c   1.000
_cell.angle_alpha   90.00
_cell.angle_beta   90.00
_cell.angle_gamma   90.00
#
_symmetry.space_group_name_H-M   'P 1'
#
loop_
_entity.id
_entity.type
_entity.pdbx_description
1 polymer ?
#
loop_
_entity_poly.entity_id
_entity_poly.type
_entity_poly.pdbx_seq_one_letter_code
_entity_poly.pdbx_strand_id
1 'polypeptide(L)'
;LDAVYEMACRKRESNQSRPDGQKYAELVRVRLGTRLPVFLPQRITPELTRILSDFRDKARDVGIEQFMIQTHFESPMEVTPESREAIQRLLSAGWIITNQHVFTAAASRRGHNAKLRQVLGEVGVLPYYTFTCKGYMENNANFAPNARAVQEQIEEKVFGTVPKEHEETIRSLPAEAEQLVSRVASLREEADLPFVASDRNVLNLPGVGKSLTYRVIGITRYGRRVLEFDHDATRTHSPIIEKMGKVVIIESKSIAAYLQQLEQMGEDVSEYESLWGYSIGVTENRLPVYEYPEYDFQITKEFTNLELDD
;
A
#
# COMPACT_ATOMS: atom_id res chain seq x y z
N LEU A 1 -12.54 1.89 19.82
CA LEU A 1 -13.03 0.82 18.93
C LEU A 1 -14.54 0.61 19.08
N ASP A 2 -15.11 0.77 20.28
CA ASP A 2 -16.56 0.60 20.50
C ASP A 2 -17.44 1.51 19.63
N ALA A 3 -17.08 2.79 19.47
CA ALA A 3 -17.80 3.69 18.56
C ALA A 3 -17.85 3.18 17.10
N VAL A 4 -16.81 2.48 16.64
CA VAL A 4 -16.79 1.87 15.30
C VAL A 4 -17.74 0.68 15.23
N TYR A 5 -17.76 -0.15 16.29
CA TYR A 5 -18.67 -1.28 16.43
C TYR A 5 -20.14 -0.80 16.46
N GLU A 6 -20.47 0.17 17.31
CA GLU A 6 -21.81 0.75 17.41
C GLU A 6 -22.27 1.39 16.08
N MET A 7 -21.34 2.04 15.36
CA MET A 7 -21.62 2.56 14.03
C MET A 7 -21.93 1.43 13.02
N ALA A 8 -21.22 0.32 13.07
CA ALA A 8 -21.49 -0.85 12.23
C ALA A 8 -22.87 -1.45 12.53
N CYS A 9 -23.21 -1.66 13.81
CA CYS A 9 -24.53 -2.14 14.23
C CYS A 9 -25.66 -1.25 13.68
N ARG A 10 -25.59 0.06 13.94
CA ARG A 10 -26.62 1.02 13.50
C ARG A 10 -26.78 1.03 11.97
N LYS A 11 -25.68 0.89 11.22
CA LYS A 11 -25.73 0.89 9.76
C LYS A 11 -26.43 -0.36 9.23
N ARG A 12 -26.14 -1.52 9.81
CA ARG A 12 -26.79 -2.79 9.47
C ARG A 12 -28.26 -2.81 9.86
N GLU A 13 -28.60 -2.35 11.06
CA GLU A 13 -29.99 -2.17 11.51
C GLU A 13 -30.77 -1.23 10.55
N SER A 14 -30.16 -0.12 10.13
CA SER A 14 -30.79 0.80 9.17
C SER A 14 -31.04 0.16 7.80
N ASN A 15 -30.20 -0.80 7.38
CA ASN A 15 -30.38 -1.51 6.12
C ASN A 15 -31.46 -2.61 6.17
N GLN A 16 -31.84 -3.09 7.36
CA GLN A 16 -32.90 -4.12 7.49
C GLN A 16 -34.26 -3.63 6.96
N SER A 17 -34.55 -2.34 7.09
CA SER A 17 -35.79 -1.74 6.60
C SER A 17 -35.70 -1.25 5.15
N ARG A 18 -34.52 -1.31 4.52
CA ARG A 18 -34.28 -0.81 3.17
C ARG A 18 -34.42 -1.93 2.14
N PRO A 19 -35.14 -1.70 1.03
CA PRO A 19 -35.12 -2.61 -0.11
C PRO A 19 -33.71 -2.75 -0.71
N ASP A 20 -33.46 -3.88 -1.38
CA ASP A 20 -32.25 -4.06 -2.18
C ASP A 20 -32.13 -2.98 -3.27
N GLY A 21 -30.92 -2.49 -3.49
CA GLY A 21 -30.64 -1.33 -4.33
C GLY A 21 -30.82 0.02 -3.64
N GLN A 22 -31.34 0.05 -2.40
CA GLN A 22 -31.45 1.26 -1.57
C GLN A 22 -30.64 1.17 -0.26
N LYS A 23 -30.02 0.02 0.01
CA LYS A 23 -29.17 -0.21 1.17
C LYS A 23 -27.86 0.58 1.05
N TYR A 24 -27.37 1.09 2.17
CA TYR A 24 -26.05 1.73 2.22
C TYR A 24 -24.95 0.69 2.33
N ALA A 25 -23.77 1.02 1.81
CA ALA A 25 -22.58 0.18 1.92
C ALA A 25 -22.18 -0.06 3.39
N GLU A 26 -22.19 -1.31 3.86
CA GLU A 26 -21.85 -1.66 5.25
C GLU A 26 -20.34 -1.64 5.51
N LEU A 27 -19.95 -1.59 6.79
CA LEU A 27 -18.55 -1.66 7.18
C LEU A 27 -18.08 -3.11 7.11
N VAL A 28 -17.22 -3.44 6.14
CA VAL A 28 -16.67 -4.79 5.94
C VAL A 28 -15.19 -4.90 6.33
N ARG A 29 -14.52 -3.76 6.57
CA ARG A 29 -13.09 -3.69 6.86
C ARG A 29 -12.76 -2.60 7.87
N VAL A 30 -11.95 -2.93 8.87
CA VAL A 30 -11.33 -1.98 9.80
C VAL A 30 -9.82 -1.98 9.61
N ARG A 31 -9.22 -0.78 9.58
CA ARG A 31 -7.77 -0.61 9.43
C ARG A 31 -7.21 0.36 10.44
N LEU A 32 -6.06 0.03 11.03
CA LEU A 32 -5.30 0.91 11.92
C LEU A 32 -3.93 1.21 11.29
N GLY A 33 -3.61 2.49 11.11
CA GLY A 33 -2.29 2.92 10.64
C GLY A 33 -1.37 3.21 11.83
N THR A 34 -0.21 2.57 11.91
CA THR A 34 0.75 2.82 12.98
C THR A 34 2.18 2.41 12.61
N ARG A 35 3.16 3.22 13.01
CA ARG A 35 4.60 2.87 12.92
C ARG A 35 5.15 2.29 14.22
N LEU A 36 4.30 2.06 15.23
CA LEU A 36 4.72 1.53 16.53
C LEU A 36 5.48 0.19 16.43
N PRO A 37 5.10 -0.78 15.57
CA PRO A 37 5.88 -2.02 15.43
C PRO A 37 7.32 -1.83 14.97
N VAL A 38 7.65 -0.65 14.40
CA VAL A 38 8.98 -0.31 13.90
C VAL A 38 9.77 0.51 14.92
N PHE A 39 9.16 1.60 15.43
CA PHE A 39 9.86 2.60 16.24
C PHE A 39 9.76 2.34 17.76
N LEU A 40 8.65 1.78 18.22
CA LEU A 40 8.40 1.55 19.65
C LEU A 40 7.57 0.26 19.86
N PRO A 41 8.14 -0.92 19.48
CA PRO A 41 7.42 -2.19 19.48
C PRO A 41 6.89 -2.59 20.87
N GLN A 42 7.48 -2.06 21.94
CA GLN A 42 7.07 -2.28 23.33
C GLN A 42 5.66 -1.77 23.64
N ARG A 43 5.06 -0.91 22.79
CA ARG A 43 3.65 -0.51 22.95
C ARG A 43 2.67 -1.56 22.46
N ILE A 44 3.13 -2.59 21.76
CA ILE A 44 2.33 -3.75 21.42
C ILE A 44 2.31 -4.71 22.61
N THR A 45 1.49 -4.37 23.60
CA THR A 45 1.37 -5.12 24.85
C THR A 45 0.35 -6.26 24.73
N PRO A 46 0.38 -7.25 25.65
CA PRO A 46 -0.68 -8.26 25.75
C PRO A 46 -2.08 -7.66 25.94
N GLU A 47 -2.19 -6.55 26.68
CA GLU A 47 -3.45 -5.84 26.89
C GLU A 47 -4.00 -5.27 25.57
N LEU A 48 -3.17 -4.57 24.78
CA LEU A 48 -3.58 -4.07 23.47
C LEU A 48 -4.01 -5.22 22.55
N THR A 49 -3.25 -6.31 22.56
CA THR A 49 -3.52 -7.51 21.75
C THR A 49 -4.89 -8.10 22.09
N ARG A 50 -5.23 -8.19 23.39
CA ARG A 50 -6.55 -8.63 23.85
C ARG A 50 -7.67 -7.70 23.38
N ILE A 51 -7.49 -6.38 23.50
CA ILE A 51 -8.48 -5.40 23.02
C ILE A 51 -8.75 -5.56 21.51
N LEU A 52 -7.69 -5.80 20.72
CA LEU A 52 -7.79 -6.01 19.28
C LEU A 52 -8.50 -7.33 18.93
N SER A 53 -8.20 -8.40 19.66
CA SER A 53 -8.86 -9.71 19.51
C SER A 53 -10.35 -9.63 19.88
N ASP A 54 -10.67 -9.10 21.07
CA ASP A 54 -12.04 -8.96 21.55
C ASP A 54 -12.88 -8.11 20.59
N PHE A 55 -12.28 -7.04 20.03
CA PHE A 55 -12.95 -6.25 18.99
C PHE A 55 -13.17 -7.02 17.70
N ARG A 56 -12.16 -7.74 17.21
CA ARG A 56 -12.28 -8.56 15.99
C ARG A 56 -13.45 -9.52 16.11
N ASP A 57 -13.53 -10.24 17.23
CA ASP A 57 -14.53 -11.30 17.42
C ASP A 57 -15.95 -10.73 17.41
N LYS A 58 -16.24 -9.70 18.22
CA LYS A 58 -17.56 -9.05 18.20
C LYS A 58 -17.86 -8.37 16.86
N ALA A 59 -16.86 -7.77 16.22
CA ALA A 59 -17.05 -7.06 14.95
C ALA A 59 -17.38 -8.00 13.79
N ARG A 60 -16.88 -9.25 13.83
CA ARG A 60 -17.24 -10.29 12.85
C ARG A 60 -18.73 -10.62 12.88
N ASP A 61 -19.34 -10.70 14.06
CA ASP A 61 -20.77 -10.98 14.20
C ASP A 61 -21.65 -9.92 13.52
N VAL A 62 -21.15 -8.68 13.46
CA VAL A 62 -21.85 -7.55 12.81
C VAL A 62 -21.47 -7.34 11.34
N GLY A 63 -20.70 -8.26 10.73
CA GLY A 63 -20.41 -8.28 9.29
C GLY A 63 -19.08 -7.66 8.88
N ILE A 64 -18.21 -7.29 9.83
CA ILE A 64 -16.84 -6.85 9.50
C ILE A 64 -15.97 -8.09 9.30
N GLU A 65 -15.46 -8.29 8.09
CA GLU A 65 -14.70 -9.50 7.75
C GLU A 65 -13.18 -9.29 7.87
N GLN A 66 -12.69 -8.08 7.58
CA GLN A 66 -11.26 -7.82 7.45
C GLN A 66 -10.73 -6.83 8.49
N PHE A 67 -9.65 -7.20 9.17
CA PHE A 67 -9.01 -6.43 10.23
C PHE A 67 -7.53 -6.26 9.91
N MET A 68 -7.10 -5.04 9.60
CA MET A 68 -5.74 -4.80 9.10
C MET A 68 -4.97 -3.77 9.93
N ILE A 69 -3.66 -3.98 10.06
CA ILE A 69 -2.72 -2.99 10.58
C ILE A 69 -1.78 -2.58 9.46
N GLN A 70 -1.68 -1.27 9.23
CA GLN A 70 -0.81 -0.67 8.23
C GLN A 70 0.43 -0.11 8.92
N THR A 71 1.57 -0.72 8.63
CA THR A 71 2.89 -0.38 9.15
C THR A 71 3.73 0.39 8.13
N HIS A 72 4.91 0.83 8.55
CA HIS A 72 5.78 1.73 7.77
C HIS A 72 7.25 1.37 8.01
N PHE A 73 7.64 0.19 7.51
CA PHE A 73 9.01 -0.32 7.49
C PHE A 73 9.67 0.11 6.18
N GLU A 74 10.87 0.67 6.29
CA GLU A 74 11.66 1.27 5.22
C GLU A 74 12.93 0.48 4.91
N SER A 75 13.36 -0.38 5.82
CA SER A 75 14.58 -1.19 5.66
C SER A 75 14.42 -2.56 6.33
N PRO A 76 15.03 -3.63 5.78
CA PRO A 76 15.09 -4.92 6.44
C PRO A 76 15.69 -4.85 7.86
N MET A 77 16.59 -3.88 8.08
CA MET A 77 17.26 -3.68 9.37
C MET A 77 16.32 -3.18 10.48
N GLU A 78 15.19 -2.59 10.11
CA GLU A 78 14.19 -2.16 11.09
C GLU A 78 13.39 -3.36 11.65
N VAL A 79 13.49 -4.55 11.05
CA VAL A 79 12.85 -5.77 11.56
C VAL A 79 13.71 -6.41 12.65
N THR A 80 13.68 -5.80 13.84
CA THR A 80 14.41 -6.25 15.03
C THR A 80 13.70 -7.42 15.74
N PRO A 81 14.35 -8.12 16.70
CA PRO A 81 13.68 -9.14 17.52
C PRO A 81 12.42 -8.64 18.23
N GLU A 82 12.43 -7.42 18.76
CA GLU A 82 11.27 -6.80 19.42
C GLU A 82 10.16 -6.49 18.41
N SER A 83 10.54 -6.05 17.20
CA SER A 83 9.60 -5.81 16.12
C SER A 83 8.93 -7.12 15.67
N ARG A 84 9.68 -8.23 15.59
CA ARG A 84 9.15 -9.57 15.30
C ARG A 84 8.15 -10.02 16.35
N GLU A 85 8.45 -9.83 17.63
CA GLU A 85 7.55 -10.17 18.72
C GLU A 85 6.26 -9.33 18.69
N ALA A 86 6.38 -8.03 18.43
CA ALA A 86 5.23 -7.13 18.24
C ALA A 86 4.35 -7.56 17.06
N ILE A 87 4.97 -7.91 15.92
CA ILE A 87 4.27 -8.43 14.74
C ILE A 87 3.52 -9.73 15.09
N GLN A 88 4.18 -10.68 15.74
CA GLN A 88 3.57 -11.95 16.13
C GLN A 88 2.37 -11.75 17.06
N ARG A 89 2.45 -10.82 18.03
CA ARG A 89 1.31 -10.47 18.90
C ARG A 89 0.13 -9.96 18.08
N LEU A 90 0.34 -9.03 17.15
CA LEU A 90 -0.72 -8.49 16.32
C LEU A 90 -1.37 -9.54 15.41
N LEU A 91 -0.56 -10.42 14.80
CA LEU A 91 -1.06 -11.55 14.01
C LEU A 91 -1.88 -12.52 14.88
N SER A 92 -1.45 -12.79 16.11
CA SER A 92 -2.19 -13.66 17.04
C SER A 92 -3.53 -13.07 17.51
N ALA A 93 -3.72 -11.75 17.41
CA ALA A 93 -5.02 -11.10 17.59
C ALA A 93 -5.92 -11.20 16.36
N GLY A 94 -5.48 -11.87 15.28
CA GLY A 94 -6.20 -12.03 14.02
C GLY A 94 -6.25 -10.77 13.16
N TRP A 95 -5.28 -9.86 13.31
CA TRP A 95 -5.16 -8.67 12.48
C TRP A 95 -4.03 -8.86 11.47
N ILE A 96 -4.36 -8.88 10.17
CA ILE A 96 -3.35 -8.96 9.12
C ILE A 96 -2.50 -7.69 9.10
N ILE A 97 -1.19 -7.84 8.96
CA ILE A 97 -0.28 -6.71 8.91
C ILE A 97 0.15 -6.46 7.47
N THR A 98 0.07 -5.21 7.07
CA THR A 98 0.45 -4.73 5.75
C THR A 98 1.46 -3.60 5.89
N ASN A 99 2.28 -3.38 4.87
CA ASN A 99 3.36 -2.40 4.91
C ASN A 99 3.25 -1.36 3.81
N GLN A 100 3.23 -0.09 4.17
CA GLN A 100 3.39 1.01 3.24
C GLN A 100 4.84 1.45 3.30
N HIS A 101 5.58 1.29 2.21
CA HIS A 101 6.99 1.63 2.10
C HIS A 101 7.16 2.97 1.37
N VAL A 102 8.05 3.86 1.81
CA VAL A 102 8.35 5.12 1.13
C VAL A 102 9.68 5.03 0.36
N PHE A 103 9.57 5.22 -0.95
CA PHE A 103 10.64 5.07 -1.91
C PHE A 103 11.55 6.31 -1.94
N THR A 104 12.33 6.47 -0.88
CA THR A 104 13.36 7.51 -0.74
C THR A 104 14.60 7.18 -1.55
N ALA A 105 15.50 8.15 -1.76
CA ALA A 105 16.80 7.92 -2.39
C ALA A 105 17.59 6.78 -1.72
N ALA A 106 17.60 6.73 -0.38
CA ALA A 106 18.31 5.68 0.35
C ALA A 106 17.65 4.30 0.28
N ALA A 107 16.31 4.25 0.24
CA ALA A 107 15.56 3.01 0.06
C ALA A 107 15.59 2.51 -1.40
N SER A 108 15.74 3.42 -2.36
CA SER A 108 15.67 3.13 -3.79
C SER A 108 16.87 2.38 -4.36
N ARG A 109 17.85 2.02 -3.53
CA ARG A 109 19.02 1.25 -3.97
C ARG A 109 18.62 -0.13 -4.47
N ARG A 110 19.31 -0.64 -5.49
CA ARG A 110 18.98 -1.94 -6.10
C ARG A 110 19.08 -3.06 -5.07
N GLY A 111 18.12 -3.99 -5.09
CA GLY A 111 18.02 -5.12 -4.18
C GLY A 111 17.46 -4.79 -2.79
N HIS A 112 17.48 -3.54 -2.35
CA HIS A 112 17.04 -3.16 -0.99
C HIS A 112 15.55 -3.47 -0.78
N ASN A 113 14.69 -3.11 -1.75
CA ASN A 113 13.26 -3.38 -1.67
C ASN A 113 12.94 -4.87 -1.82
N ALA A 114 13.64 -5.59 -2.70
CA ALA A 114 13.52 -7.04 -2.80
C ALA A 114 13.84 -7.69 -1.44
N LYS A 115 14.93 -7.27 -0.79
CA LYS A 115 15.28 -7.78 0.54
C LYS A 115 14.27 -7.40 1.61
N LEU A 116 13.72 -6.19 1.56
CA LEU A 116 12.68 -5.75 2.48
C LEU A 116 11.43 -6.63 2.33
N ARG A 117 10.93 -6.84 1.11
CA ARG A 117 9.76 -7.71 0.86
C ARG A 117 9.99 -9.14 1.34
N GLN A 118 11.21 -9.68 1.13
CA GLN A 118 11.58 -11.00 1.63
C GLN A 118 11.46 -11.07 3.16
N VAL A 119 12.10 -10.13 3.87
CA VAL A 119 12.11 -10.10 5.35
C VAL A 119 10.73 -9.83 5.93
N LEU A 120 9.94 -8.96 5.30
CA LEU A 120 8.53 -8.72 5.69
C LEU A 120 7.71 -10.01 5.57
N GLY A 121 7.86 -10.76 4.47
CA GLY A 121 7.19 -12.04 4.29
C GLY A 121 7.56 -13.08 5.35
N GLU A 122 8.84 -13.14 5.74
CA GLU A 122 9.33 -14.05 6.80
C GLU A 122 8.72 -13.79 8.18
N VAL A 123 8.20 -12.58 8.43
CA VAL A 123 7.57 -12.20 9.70
C VAL A 123 6.06 -12.06 9.61
N GLY A 124 5.45 -12.34 8.45
CA GLY A 124 4.00 -12.21 8.28
C GLY A 124 3.54 -10.77 8.12
N VAL A 125 4.30 -9.96 7.38
CA VAL A 125 3.88 -8.62 6.96
C VAL A 125 3.79 -8.60 5.43
N LEU A 126 2.63 -8.22 4.90
CA LEU A 126 2.41 -8.15 3.45
C LEU A 126 2.79 -6.78 2.87
N PRO A 127 3.65 -6.71 1.83
CA PRO A 127 3.98 -5.46 1.16
C PRO A 127 2.75 -4.86 0.47
N TYR A 128 2.33 -3.65 0.86
CA TYR A 128 1.15 -2.99 0.30
C TYR A 128 1.52 -1.96 -0.76
N TYR A 129 1.91 -0.74 -0.38
CA TYR A 129 2.28 0.29 -1.34
C TYR A 129 3.76 0.59 -1.30
N THR A 130 4.31 0.96 -2.45
CA THR A 130 5.58 1.68 -2.56
C THR A 130 5.27 3.11 -2.96
N PHE A 131 5.45 4.06 -2.04
CA PHE A 131 5.14 5.47 -2.22
C PHE A 131 6.34 6.24 -2.73
N THR A 132 6.23 6.86 -3.92
CA THR A 132 7.23 7.86 -4.30
C THR A 132 7.04 9.13 -3.48
N CYS A 133 8.15 9.75 -3.06
CA CYS A 133 8.12 11.01 -2.33
C CYS A 133 7.48 12.12 -3.17
N LYS A 134 6.58 12.90 -2.55
CA LYS A 134 6.11 14.14 -3.18
C LYS A 134 7.28 15.09 -3.38
N GLY A 135 7.35 15.68 -4.56
CA GLY A 135 8.45 16.52 -5.01
C GLY A 135 8.54 17.91 -4.39
N TYR A 136 8.35 18.04 -3.08
CA TYR A 136 8.59 19.28 -2.34
C TYR A 136 10.09 19.55 -2.22
N MET A 137 10.49 20.83 -2.22
CA MET A 137 11.91 21.21 -2.17
C MET A 137 12.56 20.78 -0.85
N GLU A 138 11.80 20.79 0.23
CA GLU A 138 12.17 20.35 1.58
C GLU A 138 12.58 18.87 1.59
N ASN A 139 12.02 18.07 0.68
CA ASN A 139 12.28 16.63 0.58
C ASN A 139 13.31 16.29 -0.51
N ASN A 140 14.01 17.28 -1.07
CA ASN A 140 14.92 17.08 -2.20
C ASN A 140 15.95 15.97 -1.93
N ALA A 141 16.58 15.95 -0.74
CA ALA A 141 17.58 14.94 -0.39
C ALA A 141 17.00 13.51 -0.42
N ASN A 142 15.77 13.34 0.05
CA ASN A 142 15.08 12.04 0.08
C ASN A 142 14.43 11.66 -1.25
N PHE A 143 14.34 12.58 -2.22
CA PHE A 143 13.64 12.34 -3.47
C PHE A 143 14.39 11.35 -4.38
N ALA A 144 13.71 10.27 -4.75
CA ALA A 144 14.05 9.39 -5.87
C ALA A 144 13.13 9.71 -7.07
N PRO A 145 13.66 9.82 -8.30
CA PRO A 145 12.84 10.05 -9.49
C PRO A 145 11.78 8.97 -9.70
N ASN A 146 10.63 9.32 -10.31
CA ASN A 146 9.59 8.33 -10.62
C ASN A 146 10.08 7.26 -11.61
N ALA A 147 11.10 7.57 -12.43
CA ALA A 147 11.77 6.59 -13.30
C ALA A 147 12.38 5.45 -12.49
N ARG A 148 12.91 5.75 -11.29
CA ARG A 148 13.49 4.73 -10.43
C ARG A 148 12.42 3.81 -9.85
N ALA A 149 11.25 4.34 -9.52
CA ALA A 149 10.13 3.51 -9.09
C ALA A 149 9.65 2.58 -10.23
N VAL A 150 9.67 3.06 -11.48
CA VAL A 150 9.35 2.24 -12.66
C VAL A 150 10.46 1.20 -12.94
N GLN A 151 11.73 1.58 -12.82
CA GLN A 151 12.86 0.66 -12.94
C GLN A 151 12.78 -0.46 -11.90
N GLU A 152 12.54 -0.13 -10.63
CA GLU A 152 12.39 -1.11 -9.55
C GLU A 152 11.21 -2.04 -9.83
N GLN A 153 10.09 -1.50 -10.31
CA GLN A 153 8.92 -2.28 -10.69
C GLN A 153 9.25 -3.32 -11.78
N ILE A 154 9.92 -2.90 -12.86
CA ILE A 154 10.16 -3.71 -14.05
C ILE A 154 11.33 -4.68 -13.87
N GLU A 155 12.37 -4.27 -13.17
CA GLU A 155 13.63 -5.01 -13.12
C GLU A 155 13.84 -5.78 -11.81
N GLU A 156 13.06 -5.52 -10.76
CA GLU A 156 13.29 -6.12 -9.44
C GLU A 156 12.01 -6.67 -8.81
N LYS A 157 10.96 -5.85 -8.68
CA LYS A 157 9.67 -6.24 -8.12
C LYS A 157 9.02 -7.38 -8.92
N VAL A 158 9.22 -7.40 -10.23
CA VAL A 158 8.64 -8.40 -11.15
C VAL A 158 8.86 -9.84 -10.69
N PHE A 159 10.02 -10.13 -10.06
CA PHE A 159 10.35 -11.47 -9.55
C PHE A 159 9.46 -11.94 -8.40
N GLY A 160 8.76 -11.04 -7.72
CA GLY A 160 7.78 -11.38 -6.69
C GLY A 160 6.33 -11.36 -7.15
N THR A 161 6.09 -11.21 -8.46
CA THR A 161 4.73 -11.17 -9.01
C THR A 161 4.06 -12.52 -8.83
N VAL A 162 2.93 -12.54 -8.15
CA VAL A 162 2.24 -13.80 -7.86
C VAL A 162 1.49 -14.26 -9.10
N PRO A 163 1.69 -15.52 -9.57
CA PRO A 163 0.96 -16.07 -10.70
C PRO A 163 -0.55 -16.11 -10.44
N LYS A 164 -1.34 -15.97 -11.52
CA LYS A 164 -2.82 -15.95 -11.43
C LYS A 164 -3.43 -17.23 -10.85
N GLU A 165 -2.75 -18.37 -10.95
CA GLU A 165 -3.24 -19.62 -10.35
C GLU A 165 -3.28 -19.59 -8.82
N HIS A 166 -2.49 -18.71 -8.19
CA HIS A 166 -2.48 -18.51 -6.74
C HIS A 166 -3.31 -17.30 -6.29
N GLU A 167 -4.15 -16.75 -7.17
CA GLU A 167 -4.95 -15.55 -6.89
C GLU A 167 -5.89 -15.75 -5.69
N GLU A 168 -6.56 -16.91 -5.61
CA GLU A 168 -7.43 -17.28 -4.50
C GLU A 168 -6.67 -17.49 -3.18
N THR A 169 -5.46 -18.06 -3.24
CA THR A 169 -4.59 -18.19 -2.07
C THR A 169 -4.24 -16.83 -1.49
N ILE A 170 -3.96 -15.83 -2.34
CA ILE A 170 -3.71 -14.46 -1.91
C ILE A 170 -4.98 -13.81 -1.36
N ARG A 171 -6.13 -14.02 -2.00
CA ARG A 171 -7.43 -13.48 -1.59
C ARG A 171 -7.82 -13.94 -0.18
N SER A 172 -7.48 -15.18 0.20
CA SER A 172 -7.84 -15.75 1.51
C SER A 172 -6.97 -15.29 2.68
N LEU A 173 -5.75 -14.79 2.42
CA LEU A 173 -4.80 -14.40 3.48
C LEU A 173 -5.36 -13.50 4.59
N PRO A 174 -6.24 -12.50 4.33
CA PRO A 174 -6.80 -11.66 5.39
C PRO A 174 -7.64 -12.43 6.41
N ALA A 175 -8.22 -13.57 6.04
CA ALA A 175 -9.01 -14.41 6.93
C ALA A 175 -8.15 -15.31 7.84
N GLU A 176 -6.88 -15.54 7.47
CA GLU A 176 -5.95 -16.49 8.09
C GLU A 176 -4.77 -15.77 8.76
N ALA A 177 -5.01 -14.61 9.37
CA ALA A 177 -3.98 -13.73 9.90
C ALA A 177 -3.03 -14.44 10.90
N GLU A 178 -3.54 -15.34 11.75
CA GLU A 178 -2.74 -16.08 12.72
C GLU A 178 -1.74 -17.04 12.06
N GLN A 179 -2.03 -17.49 10.84
CA GLN A 179 -1.20 -18.45 10.06
C GLN A 179 -0.45 -17.75 8.93
N LEU A 180 -0.46 -16.42 8.87
CA LEU A 180 0.03 -15.67 7.72
C LEU A 180 1.49 -15.98 7.36
N VAL A 181 2.35 -16.21 8.36
CA VAL A 181 3.76 -16.57 8.13
C VAL A 181 3.88 -17.88 7.35
N SER A 182 3.20 -18.94 7.79
CA SER A 182 3.26 -20.24 7.10
C SER A 182 2.57 -20.19 5.75
N ARG A 183 1.43 -19.48 5.63
CA ARG A 183 0.70 -19.31 4.36
C ARG A 183 1.53 -18.59 3.31
N VAL A 184 2.22 -17.51 3.68
CA VAL A 184 3.11 -16.78 2.78
C VAL A 184 4.34 -17.62 2.41
N ALA A 185 4.87 -18.42 3.35
CA ALA A 185 5.97 -19.33 3.06
C ALA A 185 5.55 -20.42 2.05
N SER A 186 4.40 -21.07 2.25
CA SER A 186 3.85 -22.07 1.33
C SER A 186 3.58 -21.46 -0.05
N LEU A 187 2.97 -20.27 -0.11
CA LEU A 187 2.74 -19.57 -1.38
C LEU A 187 4.06 -19.32 -2.13
N ARG A 188 5.11 -18.91 -1.42
CA ARG A 188 6.42 -18.66 -2.03
C ARG A 188 7.07 -19.93 -2.54
N GLU A 189 6.94 -21.03 -1.81
CA GLU A 189 7.48 -22.33 -2.21
C GLU A 189 6.75 -22.90 -3.43
N GLU A 190 5.41 -22.88 -3.39
CA GLU A 190 4.56 -23.39 -4.47
C GLU A 190 4.72 -22.60 -5.78
N ALA A 191 4.87 -21.27 -5.68
CA ALA A 191 4.99 -20.37 -6.82
C ALA A 191 6.44 -20.05 -7.22
N ASP A 192 7.44 -20.66 -6.58
CA ASP A 192 8.88 -20.38 -6.76
C ASP A 192 9.24 -18.88 -6.66
N LEU A 193 8.70 -18.20 -5.64
CA LEU A 193 8.85 -16.76 -5.45
C LEU A 193 9.90 -16.42 -4.38
N PRO A 194 10.90 -15.57 -4.69
CA PRO A 194 11.85 -15.08 -3.68
C PRO A 194 11.17 -14.22 -2.61
N PHE A 195 10.08 -13.55 -2.94
CA PHE A 195 9.25 -12.74 -2.06
C PHE A 195 7.88 -12.47 -2.72
N VAL A 196 6.90 -11.98 -1.96
CA VAL A 196 5.63 -11.48 -2.52
C VAL A 196 5.79 -10.00 -2.87
N ALA A 197 5.46 -9.61 -4.10
CA ALA A 197 5.52 -8.23 -4.56
C ALA A 197 4.53 -7.31 -3.82
N SER A 198 4.83 -6.01 -3.79
CA SER A 198 3.87 -5.00 -3.33
C SER A 198 2.68 -4.87 -4.29
N ASP A 199 1.55 -4.33 -3.82
CA ASP A 199 0.37 -4.02 -4.64
C ASP A 199 0.76 -3.12 -5.81
N ARG A 200 1.09 -1.86 -5.49
CA ARG A 200 1.29 -0.82 -6.49
C ARG A 200 2.37 0.16 -6.06
N ASN A 201 3.10 0.64 -7.05
CA ASN A 201 3.87 1.87 -6.92
C ASN A 201 2.92 3.05 -7.12
N VAL A 202 2.93 4.03 -6.21
CA VAL A 202 1.95 5.14 -6.21
C VAL A 202 2.57 6.46 -5.76
N LEU A 203 2.11 7.56 -6.36
CA LEU A 203 2.31 8.91 -5.85
C LEU A 203 0.97 9.48 -5.40
N ASN A 204 0.98 10.21 -4.27
CA ASN A 204 -0.20 10.95 -3.82
C ASN A 204 -0.34 12.24 -4.65
N LEU A 205 -1.38 12.32 -5.47
CA LEU A 205 -1.74 13.45 -6.31
C LEU A 205 -2.87 14.26 -5.65
N PRO A 206 -2.70 15.58 -5.44
CA PRO A 206 -3.77 16.44 -4.93
C PRO A 206 -5.05 16.36 -5.79
N GLY A 207 -6.19 16.16 -5.14
CA GLY A 207 -7.53 16.06 -5.79
C GLY A 207 -7.78 14.78 -6.61
N VAL A 208 -6.75 14.16 -7.19
CA VAL A 208 -6.87 12.95 -8.03
C VAL A 208 -6.75 11.65 -7.21
N GLY A 209 -5.97 11.65 -6.13
CA GLY A 209 -5.75 10.49 -5.26
C GLY A 209 -4.40 9.81 -5.51
N LYS A 210 -4.35 8.48 -5.61
CA LYS A 210 -3.09 7.73 -5.73
C LYS A 210 -2.91 7.21 -7.14
N SER A 211 -1.79 7.52 -7.77
CA SER A 211 -1.46 7.06 -9.13
C SER A 211 0.04 7.16 -9.38
N LEU A 212 0.59 6.23 -10.13
CA LEU A 212 1.91 6.35 -10.79
C LEU A 212 1.75 6.26 -12.32
N THR A 213 0.55 6.50 -12.83
CA THR A 213 0.32 6.61 -14.27
C THR A 213 0.75 8.01 -14.70
N TYR A 214 1.85 8.10 -15.43
CA TYR A 214 2.39 9.37 -15.92
C TYR A 214 3.13 9.21 -17.24
N ARG A 215 3.33 10.34 -17.92
CA ARG A 215 4.27 10.46 -19.05
C ARG A 215 5.18 11.67 -18.86
N VAL A 216 6.41 11.58 -19.32
CA VAL A 216 7.31 12.74 -19.43
C VAL A 216 6.85 13.60 -20.61
N ILE A 217 6.55 14.88 -20.35
CA ILE A 217 6.12 15.87 -21.36
C ILE A 217 7.16 16.96 -21.62
N GLY A 218 8.23 16.99 -20.82
CA GLY A 218 9.30 17.97 -21.01
C GLY A 218 10.45 17.80 -20.04
N ILE A 219 11.51 18.56 -20.27
CA ILE A 219 12.69 18.61 -19.39
C ILE A 219 13.03 20.08 -19.19
N THR A 220 13.18 20.48 -17.93
CA THR A 220 13.60 21.85 -17.56
C THR A 220 15.06 22.10 -17.94
N ARG A 221 15.49 23.37 -17.99
CA ARG A 221 16.90 23.74 -18.23
C ARG A 221 17.91 23.13 -17.25
N TYR A 222 17.45 22.64 -16.09
CA TYR A 222 18.27 21.99 -15.06
C TYR A 222 18.19 20.45 -15.10
N GLY A 223 17.64 19.87 -16.17
CA GLY A 223 17.55 18.42 -16.34
C GLY A 223 16.45 17.73 -15.52
N ARG A 224 15.61 18.48 -14.80
CA ARG A 224 14.43 17.91 -14.09
C ARG A 224 13.32 17.62 -15.08
N ARG A 225 12.65 16.47 -14.94
CA ARG A 225 11.56 16.05 -15.83
C ARG A 225 10.24 16.71 -15.42
N VAL A 226 9.44 17.02 -16.43
CA VAL A 226 8.07 17.51 -16.29
C VAL A 226 7.15 16.35 -16.62
N LEU A 227 6.35 15.93 -15.64
CA LEU A 227 5.51 14.74 -15.70
C LEU A 227 4.04 15.16 -15.75
N GLU A 228 3.32 14.66 -16.74
CA GLU A 228 1.86 14.74 -16.77
C GLU A 228 1.29 13.44 -16.20
N PHE A 229 0.56 13.56 -15.10
CA PHE A 229 -0.08 12.43 -14.42
C PHE A 229 -1.51 12.23 -14.89
N ASP A 230 -1.89 10.96 -14.93
CA ASP A 230 -3.26 10.52 -15.06
C ASP A 230 -3.75 9.84 -13.78
N HIS A 231 -5.07 9.68 -13.68
CA HIS A 231 -5.70 8.92 -12.61
C HIS A 231 -5.48 7.41 -12.78
N ASP A 232 -5.59 6.68 -11.67
CA ASP A 232 -5.51 5.22 -11.65
C ASP A 232 -6.79 4.63 -12.29
N ALA A 233 -6.73 4.16 -13.54
CA ALA A 233 -7.90 3.60 -14.23
C ALA A 233 -8.43 2.28 -13.62
N THR A 234 -7.68 1.66 -12.68
CA THR A 234 -8.05 0.37 -12.06
C THR A 234 -9.03 0.51 -10.90
N ARG A 235 -9.50 1.72 -10.58
CA ARG A 235 -10.40 1.97 -9.45
C ARG A 235 -11.53 2.92 -9.81
N THR A 236 -12.64 2.77 -9.11
CA THR A 236 -13.74 3.75 -9.15
C THR A 236 -13.29 5.04 -8.49
N HIS A 237 -13.51 6.17 -9.15
CA HIS A 237 -13.24 7.51 -8.61
C HIS A 237 -14.53 8.30 -8.47
N SER A 238 -14.46 9.38 -7.68
CA SER A 238 -15.53 10.37 -7.66
C SER A 238 -15.70 11.01 -9.04
N PRO A 239 -16.93 11.33 -9.48
CA PRO A 239 -17.19 12.00 -10.76
C PRO A 239 -16.44 13.32 -10.96
N ILE A 240 -15.92 13.93 -9.88
CA ILE A 240 -15.09 15.14 -9.99
C ILE A 240 -13.87 14.95 -10.89
N ILE A 241 -13.36 13.71 -11.02
CA ILE A 241 -12.20 13.40 -11.85
C ILE A 241 -12.44 13.68 -13.34
N GLU A 242 -13.69 13.59 -13.81
CA GLU A 242 -14.06 13.90 -15.21
C GLU A 242 -13.96 15.40 -15.52
N LYS A 243 -14.09 16.24 -14.48
CA LYS A 243 -13.97 17.70 -14.58
C LYS A 243 -12.57 18.20 -14.23
N MET A 244 -11.76 17.38 -13.55
CA MET A 244 -10.39 17.74 -13.20
C MET A 244 -9.47 17.64 -14.43
N GLY A 245 -8.63 18.65 -14.62
CA GLY A 245 -7.55 18.61 -15.61
C GLY A 245 -6.43 17.63 -15.23
N LYS A 246 -5.48 17.43 -16.14
CA LYS A 246 -4.27 16.65 -15.85
C LYS A 246 -3.41 17.34 -14.80
N VAL A 247 -2.75 16.54 -13.96
CA VAL A 247 -1.85 17.06 -12.91
C VAL A 247 -0.42 17.06 -13.46
N VAL A 248 0.19 18.23 -13.56
CA VAL A 248 1.58 18.37 -14.01
C VAL A 248 2.50 18.55 -12.80
N ILE A 249 3.51 17.70 -12.69
CA ILE A 249 4.52 17.74 -11.61
C ILE A 249 5.91 17.85 -12.22
N ILE A 250 6.70 18.80 -11.74
CA ILE A 250 8.13 18.86 -12.04
C ILE A 250 8.87 18.09 -10.94
N GLU A 251 9.69 17.11 -11.32
CA GLU A 251 10.49 16.36 -10.34
C GLU A 251 11.42 17.31 -9.56
N SER A 252 11.64 17.04 -8.28
CA SER A 252 12.51 17.90 -7.44
C SER A 252 13.97 17.82 -7.84
N LYS A 253 14.39 16.67 -8.39
CA LYS A 253 15.79 16.33 -8.71
C LYS A 253 15.86 15.79 -10.13
N SER A 254 16.94 16.13 -10.84
CA SER A 254 17.26 15.52 -12.14
C SER A 254 17.78 14.10 -11.93
N ILE A 255 17.69 13.25 -12.97
CA ILE A 255 18.29 11.90 -12.93
C ILE A 255 19.80 12.01 -12.70
N ALA A 256 20.48 12.96 -13.35
CA ALA A 256 21.92 13.18 -13.16
C ALA A 256 22.29 13.48 -11.70
N ALA A 257 21.58 14.40 -11.04
CA ALA A 257 21.83 14.74 -9.63
C ALA A 257 21.47 13.58 -8.69
N TYR A 258 20.46 12.77 -9.04
CA TYR A 258 20.13 11.55 -8.31
C TYR A 258 21.24 10.49 -8.43
N LEU A 259 21.76 10.25 -9.64
CA LEU A 259 22.87 9.30 -9.87
C LEU A 259 24.14 9.72 -9.12
N GLN A 260 24.48 11.02 -9.13
CA GLN A 260 25.59 11.55 -8.32
C GLN A 260 25.40 11.29 -6.82
N GLN A 261 24.17 11.39 -6.32
CA GLN A 261 23.87 11.07 -4.92
C GLN A 261 24.05 9.57 -4.65
N LEU A 262 23.62 8.69 -5.55
CA LEU A 262 23.82 7.25 -5.40
C LEU A 262 25.30 6.87 -5.41
N GLU A 263 26.10 7.47 -6.30
CA GLU A 263 27.55 7.29 -6.34
C GLU A 263 28.21 7.70 -5.01
N GLN A 264 27.80 8.84 -4.45
CA GLN A 264 28.26 9.28 -3.12
C GLN A 264 27.84 8.33 -1.99
N MET A 265 26.76 7.57 -2.17
CA MET A 265 26.33 6.52 -1.25
C MET A 265 27.06 5.19 -1.47
N GLY A 266 27.93 5.10 -2.48
CA GLY A 266 28.74 3.92 -2.79
C GLY A 266 28.10 2.96 -3.80
N GLU A 267 27.04 3.37 -4.49
CA GLU A 267 26.39 2.54 -5.51
C GLU A 267 27.14 2.62 -6.85
N ASP A 268 27.13 1.52 -7.62
CA ASP A 268 27.56 1.51 -9.00
C ASP A 268 26.46 2.10 -9.90
N VAL A 269 26.69 3.33 -10.38
CA VAL A 269 25.71 4.05 -11.23
C VAL A 269 25.45 3.38 -12.58
N SER A 270 26.32 2.46 -13.04
CA SER A 270 26.10 1.72 -14.28
C SER A 270 24.88 0.78 -14.18
N GLU A 271 24.59 0.27 -12.99
CA GLU A 271 23.39 -0.54 -12.73
C GLU A 271 22.09 0.28 -12.85
N TYR A 272 22.19 1.61 -12.91
CA TYR A 272 21.05 2.52 -12.99
C TYR A 272 20.90 3.17 -14.37
N GLU A 273 21.69 2.76 -15.37
CA GLU A 273 21.71 3.39 -16.70
C GLU A 273 20.32 3.39 -17.39
N SER A 274 19.52 2.35 -17.19
CA SER A 274 18.17 2.26 -17.78
C SER A 274 17.19 3.33 -17.28
N LEU A 275 17.49 4.06 -16.19
CA LEU A 275 16.67 5.16 -15.68
C LEU A 275 16.30 6.20 -16.74
N TRP A 276 17.22 6.47 -17.68
CA TRP A 276 16.99 7.42 -18.76
C TRP A 276 15.88 6.99 -19.72
N GLY A 277 15.62 5.68 -19.83
CA GLY A 277 14.59 5.10 -20.72
C GLY A 277 13.17 5.13 -20.15
N TYR A 278 13.00 5.18 -18.82
CA TYR A 278 11.69 5.12 -18.17
C TYR A 278 10.96 6.47 -18.19
N SER A 279 10.33 6.76 -19.31
CA SER A 279 9.56 8.00 -19.57
C SER A 279 8.05 7.87 -19.35
N ILE A 280 7.56 6.66 -19.09
CA ILE A 280 6.15 6.35 -18.84
C ILE A 280 6.07 5.46 -17.60
N GLY A 281 5.10 5.77 -16.73
CA GLY A 281 4.67 4.89 -15.64
C GLY A 281 3.23 4.49 -15.83
N VAL A 282 2.86 3.28 -15.39
CA VAL A 282 1.49 2.78 -15.39
C VAL A 282 1.21 2.19 -14.01
N THR A 283 0.15 2.65 -13.37
CA THR A 283 -0.30 2.09 -12.09
C THR A 283 -0.73 0.63 -12.31
N GLU A 284 -0.18 -0.28 -11.52
CA GLU A 284 -0.44 -1.72 -11.65
C GLU A 284 -1.88 -2.07 -11.22
N ASN A 285 -2.33 -3.28 -11.56
CA ASN A 285 -3.60 -3.79 -11.06
C ASN A 285 -3.51 -4.08 -9.57
N ARG A 286 -4.65 -4.00 -8.88
CA ARG A 286 -4.75 -4.30 -7.46
C ARG A 286 -4.61 -5.80 -7.22
N LEU A 287 -3.84 -6.19 -6.21
CA LEU A 287 -3.78 -7.57 -5.73
C LEU A 287 -5.05 -7.95 -4.94
N PRO A 288 -5.55 -9.19 -5.10
CA PRO A 288 -6.80 -9.67 -4.46
C PRO A 288 -6.85 -9.49 -2.95
N VAL A 289 -5.72 -9.66 -2.25
CA VAL A 289 -5.61 -9.50 -0.79
C VAL A 289 -6.03 -8.10 -0.31
N TYR A 290 -5.97 -7.09 -1.19
CA TYR A 290 -6.35 -5.71 -0.88
C TYR A 290 -7.76 -5.34 -1.35
N GLU A 291 -8.46 -6.25 -2.03
CA GLU A 291 -9.86 -6.08 -2.42
C GLU A 291 -10.79 -6.13 -1.22
N TYR A 292 -11.84 -5.32 -1.28
CA TYR A 292 -12.85 -5.32 -0.23
C TYR A 292 -13.77 -6.52 -0.42
N PRO A 293 -14.25 -7.13 0.67
CA PRO A 293 -15.33 -8.11 0.59
C PRO A 293 -16.54 -7.52 -0.13
N GLU A 294 -17.22 -8.36 -0.91
CA GLU A 294 -18.46 -7.99 -1.58
C GLU A 294 -19.66 -8.09 -0.62
N TYR A 295 -20.72 -7.36 -0.94
CA TYR A 295 -21.98 -7.43 -0.18
C TYR A 295 -22.87 -8.53 -0.78
N ASP A 296 -23.68 -9.17 0.06
CA ASP A 296 -24.73 -10.12 -0.35
C ASP A 296 -26.02 -9.41 -0.84
N PHE A 297 -26.00 -8.08 -0.93
CA PHE A 297 -27.10 -7.24 -1.41
C PHE A 297 -26.62 -6.12 -2.34
N GLN A 298 -27.55 -5.53 -3.08
CA GLN A 298 -27.26 -4.36 -3.92
C GLN A 298 -27.26 -3.06 -3.12
N ILE A 299 -26.15 -2.30 -3.19
CA ILE A 299 -26.04 -0.97 -2.58
C ILE A 299 -26.72 0.10 -3.44
N THR A 300 -27.13 1.21 -2.80
CA THR A 300 -27.59 2.41 -3.50
C THR A 300 -26.49 3.01 -4.38
N LYS A 301 -26.90 3.56 -5.52
CA LYS A 301 -26.04 4.34 -6.42
C LYS A 301 -26.00 5.83 -6.06
N GLU A 302 -26.85 6.26 -5.13
CA GLU A 302 -26.90 7.65 -4.68
C GLU A 302 -25.70 7.97 -3.78
N PHE A 303 -24.95 9.00 -4.14
CA PHE A 303 -23.88 9.54 -3.32
C PHE A 303 -24.44 10.60 -2.38
N THR A 304 -24.40 10.34 -1.07
CA THR A 304 -24.68 11.37 -0.06
C THR A 304 -23.40 12.16 0.17
N ASN A 305 -23.16 13.18 -0.66
CA ASN A 305 -22.07 14.12 -0.37
C ASN A 305 -22.45 14.93 0.87
N LEU A 306 -21.47 15.25 1.70
CA LEU A 306 -21.66 16.26 2.73
C LEU A 306 -21.75 17.60 2.00
N GLU A 307 -22.96 18.12 1.81
CA GLU A 307 -23.14 19.51 1.39
C GLU A 307 -22.68 20.38 2.56
N LEU A 308 -21.51 20.99 2.40
CA LEU A 308 -21.09 22.08 3.28
C LEU A 308 -21.76 23.32 2.71
N ASP A 309 -22.72 23.88 3.45
CA ASP A 309 -23.28 25.19 3.10
C ASP A 309 -22.15 26.22 2.96
N ASP A 310 -22.17 27.00 1.88
CA ASP A 310 -21.19 28.04 1.54
C ASP A 310 -21.10 29.16 2.60
#